data_AF-A0A4Z0ZVS4-F1
#
_entry.id   AF-A0A4Z0ZVS4-F1
#
_cell.length_a   1.000
_cell.length_b   1.000
_cell.length_c   1.000
_cell.angle_alpha   90.00
_cell.angle_beta   90.00
_cell.angle_gamma   90.00
#
_symmetry.space_group_name_H-M   'P 1'
#
loop_
_entity.id
_entity.type
_entity.pdbx_description
1 polymer ?
#
loop_
_entity_poly.entity_id
_entity_poly.type
_entity_poly.pdbx_seq_one_letter_code
_entity_poly.pdbx_strand_id
1 'polypeptide(L)'
;MKSITLQDWDRLKLQNQFTIPGDATATDPETGILTKAKRIFYITRILATAGWTIIGEGNNADPQLRSITITGNGTEKFEILPLCFSKVTTLTGITSISGFWISASEF
;
A
#
# COMPACT_ATOMS: atom_id res chain seq x y z
N MET A 1 16.52 -6.06 18.48
CA MET A 1 15.32 -5.49 17.83
C MET A 1 14.89 -4.29 18.65
N LYS A 2 14.75 -3.10 18.06
CA LYS A 2 14.28 -1.92 18.78
C LYS A 2 12.75 -1.93 18.70
N SER A 3 12.07 -1.94 19.84
CA SER A 3 10.60 -1.93 19.87
C SER A 3 10.08 -0.62 19.29
N ILE A 4 9.11 -0.70 18.38
CA ILE A 4 8.39 0.45 17.85
C ILE A 4 7.32 0.88 18.86
N THR A 5 7.29 2.16 19.24
CA THR A 5 6.22 2.68 20.09
C THR A 5 5.02 3.14 19.25
N LEU A 6 3.86 3.34 19.88
CA LEU A 6 2.70 3.95 19.21
C LEU A 6 3.01 5.37 18.70
N GLN A 7 3.86 6.11 19.42
CA GLN A 7 4.30 7.44 19.00
C GLN A 7 5.19 7.37 17.75
N ASP A 8 6.05 6.36 17.64
CA ASP A 8 6.84 6.14 16.43
C ASP A 8 5.95 5.81 15.23
N TRP A 9 4.90 5.01 15.44
CA TRP A 9 3.89 4.74 14.42
C TRP A 9 3.20 6.01 13.94
N ASP A 10 2.76 6.88 14.85
CA ASP A 10 2.10 8.13 14.48
C ASP A 10 3.07 9.08 13.76
N ARG A 11 4.34 9.09 14.15
CA ARG A 11 5.37 9.86 13.43
C ARG A 11 5.61 9.32 12.02
N LEU A 12 5.69 8.00 11.84
CA LEU A 12 5.86 7.38 10.52
C LEU A 12 4.67 7.64 9.60
N LYS A 13 3.44 7.62 10.13
CA LYS A 13 2.23 8.00 9.39
C LYS A 13 2.29 9.43 8.86
N LEU A 14 2.97 10.35 9.56
CA LEU A 14 3.09 11.75 9.13
C LEU A 14 4.26 11.95 8.15
N GLN A 15 5.37 11.25 8.36
CA GLN A 15 6.60 11.45 7.58
C GLN A 15 6.59 10.73 6.23
N ASN A 16 5.97 9.55 6.16
CA ASN A 16 6.09 8.65 5.01
C ASN A 16 4.80 8.57 4.17
N GLN A 17 4.00 9.63 4.18
CA GLN A 17 2.76 9.69 3.39
C GLN A 17 3.06 9.67 1.89
N PHE A 18 2.16 9.05 1.14
CA PHE A 18 2.17 9.11 -0.31
C PHE A 18 0.75 9.24 -0.84
N THR A 19 0.65 9.81 -2.04
CA THR A 19 -0.52 9.69 -2.90
C THR A 19 -0.01 9.47 -4.32
N ILE A 20 -0.46 8.40 -4.97
CA ILE A 20 -0.06 8.09 -6.35
C ILE A 20 -1.30 7.93 -7.24
N PRO A 21 -1.22 8.32 -8.52
CA PRO A 21 -2.32 8.12 -9.45
C PRO A 21 -2.41 6.63 -9.85
N GLY A 22 -3.62 6.17 -10.17
CA GLY A 22 -3.90 4.76 -10.44
C GLY A 22 -3.53 4.29 -11.86
N ASP A 23 -3.22 5.23 -12.76
CA ASP A 23 -2.69 4.99 -14.10
C ASP A 23 -1.16 4.98 -14.16
N ALA A 24 -0.48 5.06 -13.00
CA ALA A 24 0.97 4.96 -12.92
C ALA A 24 1.45 3.57 -13.37
N THR A 25 1.66 3.42 -14.68
CA THR A 25 2.26 2.24 -15.31
C THR A 25 3.71 2.10 -14.86
N ALA A 26 3.96 1.16 -13.94
CA ALA A 26 5.14 0.30 -13.78
C ALA A 26 6.58 0.85 -13.85
N THR A 27 6.86 2.17 -13.88
CA THR A 27 8.24 2.66 -13.90
C THR A 27 8.40 4.00 -13.21
N ASP A 28 8.62 3.97 -11.90
CA ASP A 28 9.58 4.89 -11.30
C ASP A 28 10.35 4.11 -10.21
N PRO A 29 11.70 4.05 -10.26
CA PRO A 29 12.51 3.49 -9.18
C PRO A 29 12.31 4.19 -7.81
N GLU A 30 11.69 5.38 -7.77
CA GLU A 30 11.33 6.13 -6.57
C GLU A 30 9.81 6.25 -6.29
N THR A 31 8.94 6.34 -7.31
CA THR A 31 7.47 6.52 -7.16
C THR A 31 6.60 5.50 -7.91
N GLY A 32 7.19 4.50 -8.56
CA GLY A 32 6.47 3.46 -9.30
C GLY A 32 5.85 2.46 -8.33
N ILE A 33 4.60 2.08 -8.58
CA ILE A 33 3.73 1.18 -7.80
C ILE A 33 4.45 0.55 -6.63
N LEU A 34 4.16 0.98 -5.39
CA LEU A 34 4.50 0.38 -4.09
C LEU A 34 5.41 -0.88 -4.12
N THR A 35 6.63 -0.79 -4.68
CA THR A 35 7.55 -1.93 -4.97
C THR A 35 8.98 -1.61 -4.55
N LYS A 36 9.17 -0.68 -3.63
CA LYS A 36 10.51 -0.30 -3.17
C LYS A 36 11.07 -1.36 -2.23
N ALA A 37 12.29 -1.79 -2.52
CA ALA A 37 13.02 -2.71 -1.67
C ALA A 37 13.03 -2.20 -0.21
N LYS A 38 12.72 -3.13 0.71
CA LYS A 38 12.64 -2.86 2.15
C LYS A 38 11.57 -1.84 2.56
N ARG A 39 10.45 -1.73 1.84
CA ARG A 39 9.28 -0.97 2.31
C ARG A 39 8.05 -1.87 2.43
N ILE A 40 7.25 -1.61 3.45
CA ILE A 40 5.91 -2.15 3.60
C ILE A 40 4.95 -0.97 3.47
N PHE A 41 3.96 -1.10 2.61
CA PHE A 41 3.02 -0.04 2.27
C PHE A 41 1.67 -0.31 2.91
N TYR A 42 1.10 0.73 3.52
CA TYR A 42 -0.20 0.73 4.17
C TYR A 42 -1.11 1.67 3.40
N ILE A 43 -2.03 1.10 2.63
CA ILE A 43 -3.03 1.86 1.87
C ILE A 43 -4.19 2.21 2.82
N THR A 44 -4.48 3.51 2.94
CA THR A 44 -5.53 4.03 3.82
C THR A 44 -6.70 4.59 3.05
N ARG A 45 -6.50 4.98 1.78
CA ARG A 45 -7.54 5.53 0.92
C ARG A 45 -7.39 5.06 -0.52
N ILE A 46 -8.52 4.73 -1.13
CA ILE A 46 -8.64 4.38 -2.55
C ILE A 46 -9.68 5.31 -3.17
N LEU A 47 -9.29 6.02 -4.23
CA LEU A 47 -10.18 6.79 -5.09
C LEU A 47 -10.30 6.06 -6.43
N ALA A 48 -11.52 5.85 -6.88
CA ALA A 48 -11.85 5.08 -8.08
C ALA A 48 -13.01 5.74 -8.84
N THR A 49 -13.27 5.31 -10.06
CA THR A 49 -14.42 5.78 -10.85
C THR A 49 -15.64 4.87 -10.70
N ALA A 50 -15.42 3.58 -10.48
CA ALA A 50 -16.46 2.56 -10.33
C ALA A 50 -15.94 1.32 -9.59
N GLY A 51 -15.98 0.14 -10.22
CA GLY A 51 -15.34 -1.07 -9.70
C GLY A 51 -13.82 -0.96 -9.81
N TRP A 52 -13.12 -1.38 -8.76
CA TRP A 52 -11.67 -1.33 -8.69
C TRP A 52 -11.07 -2.64 -8.16
N THR A 53 -9.81 -2.87 -8.50
CA THR A 53 -9.04 -4.03 -8.09
C THR A 53 -7.59 -3.65 -7.80
N ILE A 54 -7.05 -4.19 -6.70
CA ILE A 54 -5.65 -4.13 -6.32
C ILE A 54 -5.13 -5.57 -6.28
N ILE A 55 -4.05 -5.84 -7.00
CA ILE A 55 -3.33 -7.11 -6.93
C ILE A 55 -1.92 -6.81 -6.44
N GLY A 56 -1.42 -7.61 -5.52
CA GLY A 56 -0.10 -7.46 -4.97
C GLY A 56 0.34 -8.63 -4.10
N GLU A 57 1.44 -8.42 -3.41
CA GLU A 57 2.00 -9.33 -2.42
C GLU A 57 1.94 -8.68 -1.04
N GLY A 58 1.50 -9.43 -0.04
CA GLY A 58 1.58 -9.08 1.37
C GLY A 58 2.91 -9.49 1.99
N ASN A 59 3.02 -9.30 3.30
CA ASN A 59 4.17 -9.73 4.10
C ASN A 59 3.84 -10.96 4.96
N ASN A 60 3.02 -11.90 4.45
CA ASN A 60 2.64 -13.10 5.19
C ASN A 60 3.86 -14.02 5.41
N ALA A 61 3.94 -14.63 6.59
CA ALA A 61 4.99 -15.60 6.91
C ALA A 61 4.96 -16.79 5.94
N ASP A 62 3.76 -17.25 5.57
CA ASP A 62 3.55 -18.30 4.58
C ASP A 62 3.65 -17.72 3.14
N PRO A 63 4.63 -18.16 2.32
CA PRO A 63 4.77 -17.72 0.93
C PRO A 63 3.53 -17.98 0.06
N GLN A 64 2.77 -19.03 0.34
CA GLN A 64 1.58 -19.39 -0.45
C GLN A 64 0.42 -18.41 -0.20
N LEU A 65 0.43 -17.71 0.93
CA LEU A 65 -0.59 -16.74 1.32
C LEU A 65 -0.15 -15.28 1.10
N ARG A 66 0.95 -15.06 0.38
CA ARG A 66 1.43 -13.70 0.08
C ARG A 66 0.67 -13.04 -1.05
N SER A 67 0.12 -13.80 -2.00
CA SER A 67 -0.66 -13.21 -3.09
C SER A 67 -1.98 -12.68 -2.56
N ILE A 68 -2.23 -11.39 -2.77
CA ILE A 68 -3.45 -10.71 -2.31
C ILE A 68 -4.13 -10.07 -3.52
N THR A 69 -5.43 -10.37 -3.67
CA THR A 69 -6.33 -9.69 -4.59
C THR A 69 -7.45 -9.05 -3.79
N ILE A 70 -7.60 -7.73 -3.89
CA ILE A 70 -8.65 -6.96 -3.23
C ILE A 70 -9.47 -6.28 -4.30
N THR A 71 -10.78 -6.45 -4.21
CA THR A 71 -11.74 -5.78 -5.08
C THR A 71 -12.64 -4.89 -4.26
N GLY A 72 -13.21 -3.88 -4.91
CA GLY A 72 -14.24 -3.06 -4.32
C GLY A 72 -15.01 -2.29 -5.37
N ASN A 73 -16.06 -1.63 -4.94
CA ASN A 73 -16.91 -0.79 -5.77
C ASN A 73 -17.08 0.58 -5.11
N GLY A 74 -17.38 1.58 -5.92
CA GLY A 74 -17.64 2.94 -5.46
C GLY A 74 -16.46 3.86 -5.69
N THR A 75 -16.72 5.16 -5.60
CA THR A 75 -15.78 6.21 -5.99
C THR A 75 -14.70 6.47 -4.94
N GLU A 76 -14.96 6.16 -3.66
CA GLU A 76 -14.01 6.39 -2.58
C GLU A 76 -14.17 5.31 -1.49
N LYS A 77 -13.04 4.82 -0.98
CA LYS A 77 -12.99 3.94 0.19
C LYS A 77 -11.91 4.40 1.15
N PHE A 78 -12.29 4.50 2.43
CA PHE A 78 -11.36 4.66 3.54
C PHE A 78 -11.22 3.33 4.26
N GLU A 79 -9.98 2.89 4.44
CA GLU A 79 -9.67 1.63 5.10
C GLU A 79 -9.38 1.91 6.59
N ILE A 80 -10.33 1.55 7.46
CA ILE A 80 -10.17 1.67 8.93
C ILE A 80 -9.00 0.79 9.40
N LEU A 81 -8.79 -0.35 8.72
CA LEU A 81 -7.62 -1.19 8.84
C LEU A 81 -6.83 -1.08 7.53
N PRO A 82 -5.66 -0.42 7.52
CA PRO A 82 -4.95 -0.18 6.26
C PRO A 82 -4.56 -1.48 5.57
N LEU A 83 -4.68 -1.51 4.24
CA LEU A 83 -4.28 -2.66 3.46
C LEU A 83 -2.76 -2.71 3.34
N CYS A 84 -2.17 -3.82 3.76
CA CYS A 84 -0.73 -3.98 3.89
C CYS A 84 -0.15 -4.76 2.70
N PHE A 85 0.75 -4.13 1.95
CA PHE A 85 1.42 -4.72 0.80
C PHE A 85 2.94 -4.57 0.93
N SER A 86 3.69 -5.65 0.67
CA SER A 86 5.13 -5.58 0.41
C SER A 86 5.39 -5.15 -1.03
N LYS A 87 4.45 -5.47 -1.91
CA LYS A 87 4.49 -5.14 -3.33
C LYS A 87 3.08 -4.95 -3.86
N VAL A 88 2.84 -3.93 -4.68
CA VAL A 88 1.63 -3.89 -5.52
C VAL A 88 2.05 -4.17 -6.97
N THR A 89 1.30 -4.99 -7.68
CA THR A 89 1.59 -5.40 -9.05
C THR A 89 0.58 -4.86 -10.04
N THR A 90 -0.67 -4.66 -9.62
CA THR A 90 -1.74 -4.19 -10.52
C THR A 90 -2.71 -3.28 -9.77
N LEU A 91 -3.05 -2.16 -10.39
CA LEU A 91 -4.15 -1.28 -10.02
C LEU A 91 -5.10 -1.22 -11.23
N THR A 92 -6.39 -1.44 -11.01
CA THR A 92 -7.40 -1.40 -12.08
C THR A 92 -8.63 -0.65 -11.58
N GLY A 93 -9.16 0.27 -12.40
CA GLY A 93 -10.33 1.09 -12.03
C GLY A 93 -10.06 2.13 -10.94
N ILE A 94 -8.79 2.33 -10.60
CA ILE A 94 -8.34 3.26 -9.54
C ILE A 94 -7.88 4.56 -10.18
N THR A 95 -8.32 5.68 -9.61
CA THR A 95 -7.88 7.03 -9.98
C THR A 95 -6.67 7.44 -9.14
N SER A 96 -6.68 7.14 -7.84
CA SER A 96 -5.51 7.34 -6.98
C SER A 96 -5.58 6.48 -5.72
N ILE A 97 -4.42 6.21 -5.12
CA ILE A 97 -4.32 5.62 -3.79
C ILE A 97 -3.48 6.51 -2.90
N SER A 98 -3.84 6.56 -1.62
CA SER A 98 -3.07 7.23 -0.58
C SER A 98 -2.78 6.29 0.57
N GLY A 99 -1.67 6.55 1.25
CA GLY A 99 -1.20 5.71 2.33
C GLY A 99 0.08 6.22 2.94
N PHE A 100 0.77 5.35 3.66
CA PHE A 100 2.12 5.59 4.16
C PHE A 100 2.94 4.31 4.07
N TRP A 101 4.25 4.42 4.21
CA TRP A 101 5.15 3.26 4.22
C TRP A 101 6.04 3.23 5.46
N ILE A 102 6.47 2.03 5.84
CA ILE A 102 7.48 1.81 6.89
C ILE A 102 8.63 0.96 6.33
N SER A 103 9.79 1.01 6.98
CA SER A 103 10.92 0.21 6.53
C SER A 103 10.72 -1.25 6.92
N ALA A 104 10.91 -2.18 5.98
CA ALA A 104 10.89 -3.61 6.27
C ALA A 104 12.10 -4.06 7.10
N SER A 105 13.12 -3.23 7.25
CA SER A 105 14.28 -3.49 8.13
C SER A 105 13.98 -3.22 9.61
N GLU A 106 12.79 -2.71 9.94
CA GLU A 106 12.36 -2.46 11.32
C GLU A 106 11.67 -3.67 11.96
N PHE A 107 11.59 -4.80 11.23
CA PHE A 107 11.09 -6.09 11.70
C PHE A 107 12.14 -7.20 11.55
#